data_AF-A0A1Y1MF73-F1
#
_entry.id   AF-A0A1Y1MF73-F1
#
_cell.length_a   1.000
_cell.length_b   1.000
_cell.length_c   1.000
_cell.angle_alpha   90.00
_cell.angle_beta   90.00
_cell.angle_gamma   90.00
#
_symmetry.space_group_name_H-M   'P 1'
#
loop_
_entity.id
_entity.type
_entity.pdbx_description
1 polymer ?
#
loop_
_entity_poly.entity_id
_entity_poly.type
_entity_poly.pdbx_seq_one_letter_code
_entity_poly.pdbx_strand_id
1 'polypeptide(L)'
;VYPGFAAAEVLYDSDGSVKGVATNDLGIGRDGKPKDTFERGMEFHARVTMFGEGCHGSLSKQVINKFDLRKDSQHQTYGLGIKEVWEVDPEKFDKGLIVHTMGYPLPKDVYGGSFMYHFGDNMVSLGLVVSLDYQNPWLSPYQEFQKLKHHPTFRSVLEGGKCISYGARALVEGGFQSIP
;
A
#
# COMPACT_ATOMS: atom_id res chain seq x y z
N VAL A 1 -15.72 13.30 10.85
CA VAL A 1 -14.88 12.21 10.29
C VAL A 1 -15.77 10.99 10.17
N TYR A 2 -15.88 10.38 8.99
CA TYR A 2 -16.74 9.22 8.73
C TYR A 2 -15.88 7.97 8.44
N PRO A 3 -15.33 7.30 9.47
CA PRO A 3 -14.58 6.07 9.26
C PRO A 3 -15.53 4.94 8.80
N GLY A 4 -15.02 4.01 8.00
CA GLY A 4 -15.80 2.88 7.49
C GLY A 4 -16.61 3.15 6.22
N PHE A 5 -16.59 4.38 5.70
CA PHE A 5 -17.24 4.74 4.44
C PHE A 5 -16.20 4.99 3.35
N ALA A 6 -16.28 4.25 2.25
CA ALA A 6 -15.41 4.45 1.09
C ALA A 6 -16.07 5.40 0.09
N ALA A 7 -15.32 6.40 -0.38
CA ALA A 7 -15.71 7.10 -1.60
C ALA A 7 -15.57 6.12 -2.78
N ALA A 8 -16.65 5.92 -3.53
CA ALA A 8 -16.74 4.92 -4.60
C ALA A 8 -16.98 5.53 -5.98
N GLU A 9 -17.49 6.76 -6.04
CA GLU A 9 -17.80 7.47 -7.28
C GLU A 9 -17.36 8.94 -7.18
N VAL A 10 -16.86 9.50 -8.28
CA VAL A 10 -16.63 10.95 -8.41
C VAL A 10 -17.83 11.58 -9.09
N LEU A 11 -18.41 12.58 -8.43
CA LEU A 11 -19.54 13.34 -8.95
C LEU A 11 -19.02 14.56 -9.71
N TYR A 12 -19.60 14.85 -10.87
CA TYR A 12 -19.23 15.98 -11.72
C TYR A 12 -20.43 16.91 -11.95
N ASP A 13 -20.15 18.20 -12.03
CA ASP A 13 -21.13 19.18 -12.50
C ASP A 13 -21.23 19.17 -14.04
N SER A 14 -22.24 19.86 -14.57
CA SER A 14 -22.49 19.95 -16.02
C SER A 14 -21.37 20.64 -16.79
N ASP A 15 -20.58 21.49 -16.13
CA ASP A 15 -19.36 22.11 -16.69
C ASP A 15 -18.14 21.17 -16.69
N GLY A 16 -18.29 19.96 -16.14
CA GLY A 16 -17.25 18.94 -16.07
C GLY A 16 -16.34 19.02 -14.84
N SER A 17 -16.49 20.04 -13.99
CA SER A 17 -15.75 20.17 -12.74
C SER A 17 -16.20 19.13 -11.69
N VAL A 18 -15.34 18.84 -10.70
CA VAL A 18 -15.66 17.89 -9.63
C VAL A 18 -16.64 18.55 -8.65
N LYS A 19 -17.83 17.97 -8.52
CA LYS A 19 -18.86 18.37 -7.57
C LYS A 19 -18.69 17.76 -6.18
N GLY A 20 -18.08 16.56 -6.13
CA GLY A 20 -18.03 15.77 -4.90
C GLY A 20 -17.70 14.31 -5.11
N VAL A 21 -18.09 13.49 -4.12
CA VAL A 21 -18.01 12.02 -4.18
C VAL A 21 -19.29 11.38 -3.65
N ALA A 22 -19.57 10.16 -4.08
CA ALA A 22 -20.58 9.32 -3.44
C ALA A 22 -19.92 8.13 -2.73
N THR A 23 -20.53 7.68 -1.62
CA THR A 23 -20.10 6.44 -0.97
C THR A 23 -20.56 5.22 -1.76
N ASN A 24 -20.00 4.05 -1.47
CA ASN A 24 -20.48 2.81 -2.06
C ASN A 24 -21.93 2.52 -1.64
N ASP A 25 -22.68 1.88 -2.55
CA ASP A 25 -23.94 1.22 -2.22
C ASP A 25 -23.69 0.03 -1.27
N LEU A 26 -24.68 -0.29 -0.44
CA LEU A 26 -24.70 -1.44 0.46
C LEU A 26 -25.79 -2.42 0.04
N GLY A 27 -25.66 -3.68 0.47
CA GLY A 27 -26.65 -4.71 0.18
C GLY A 27 -26.64 -5.20 -1.27
N ILE A 28 -25.51 -5.15 -1.96
CA ILE A 28 -25.33 -5.77 -3.29
C ILE A 28 -24.84 -7.23 -3.12
N GLY A 29 -25.41 -8.15 -3.91
CA GLY A 29 -25.06 -9.56 -3.98
C GLY A 29 -23.72 -9.81 -4.68
N ARG A 30 -23.15 -11.01 -4.48
CA ARG A 30 -21.93 -11.43 -5.21
C ARG A 30 -22.15 -11.52 -6.73
N ASP A 31 -23.40 -11.67 -7.16
CA ASP A 31 -23.85 -11.64 -8.55
C ASP A 31 -24.07 -10.21 -9.09
N GLY A 32 -23.81 -9.18 -8.27
CA GLY A 32 -23.98 -7.77 -8.62
C GLY A 32 -25.42 -7.25 -8.50
N LYS A 33 -26.37 -8.06 -8.05
CA LYS A 33 -27.77 -7.64 -7.94
C LYS A 33 -28.11 -7.04 -6.56
N PRO A 34 -29.03 -6.06 -6.48
CA PRO A 34 -29.52 -5.57 -5.20
C PRO A 34 -30.20 -6.69 -4.39
N LYS A 35 -29.92 -6.73 -3.08
CA LYS A 35 -30.66 -7.55 -2.11
C LYS A 35 -31.84 -6.77 -1.54
N ASP A 36 -32.68 -7.43 -0.77
CA ASP A 36 -33.76 -6.79 -0.01
C ASP A 36 -33.24 -5.75 1.01
N THR A 37 -31.97 -5.86 1.41
CA THR A 37 -31.27 -4.90 2.28
C THR A 37 -30.46 -3.85 1.49
N PHE A 38 -30.80 -3.61 0.22
CA PHE A 38 -30.09 -2.63 -0.59
C PHE A 38 -30.27 -1.21 -0.03
N GLU A 39 -29.17 -0.48 0.04
CA GLU A 39 -29.16 0.91 0.43
C GLU A 39 -28.21 1.68 -0.49
N ARG A 40 -28.71 2.78 -1.06
CA ARG A 40 -27.93 3.60 -1.98
C ARG A 40 -26.92 4.44 -1.20
N GLY A 41 -25.72 4.59 -1.77
CA GLY A 41 -24.67 5.44 -1.25
C GLY A 41 -25.10 6.90 -1.15
N MET A 42 -24.45 7.62 -0.24
CA MET A 42 -24.72 9.02 0.03
C MET A 42 -23.78 9.91 -0.79
N GLU A 43 -24.34 10.95 -1.39
CA GLU A 43 -23.58 11.98 -2.07
C GLU A 43 -23.06 13.04 -1.08
N PHE A 44 -21.78 13.39 -1.23
CA PHE A 44 -21.14 14.50 -0.53
C PHE A 44 -20.75 15.55 -1.56
N HIS A 45 -21.50 16.66 -1.60
CA HIS A 45 -21.17 17.80 -2.46
C HIS A 45 -20.27 18.77 -1.70
N ALA A 46 -19.25 19.27 -2.39
CA ALA A 46 -18.31 20.23 -1.83
C ALA A 46 -17.81 21.18 -2.91
N ARG A 47 -17.46 22.41 -2.51
CA ARG A 47 -16.82 23.37 -3.43
C ARG A 47 -15.45 22.90 -3.92
N VAL A 48 -14.75 22.11 -3.10
CA VAL A 48 -13.46 21.50 -3.40
C VAL A 48 -13.44 20.13 -2.75
N THR A 49 -13.03 19.12 -3.53
CA THR A 49 -12.82 17.74 -3.05
C THR A 49 -11.33 17.41 -3.13
N MET A 50 -10.72 17.07 -1.99
CA MET A 50 -9.33 16.66 -1.92
C MET A 50 -9.20 15.14 -2.02
N PHE A 51 -8.48 14.64 -3.03
CA PHE A 51 -8.24 13.21 -3.22
C PHE A 51 -6.97 12.77 -2.47
N GLY A 52 -7.17 12.07 -1.35
CA GLY A 52 -6.11 11.60 -0.45
C GLY A 52 -6.01 10.08 -0.33
N GLU A 53 -6.30 9.33 -1.41
CA GLU A 53 -6.35 7.85 -1.39
C GLU A 53 -4.98 7.16 -1.21
N GLY A 54 -3.89 7.91 -1.39
CA GLY A 54 -2.52 7.38 -1.34
C GLY A 54 -2.12 6.65 -2.63
N CYS A 55 -1.22 5.66 -2.49
CA CYS A 55 -0.62 4.98 -3.63
C CYS A 55 -1.69 4.29 -4.51
N HIS A 56 -1.70 4.68 -5.79
CA HIS A 56 -2.59 4.14 -6.82
C HIS A 56 -4.09 4.24 -6.48
N GLY A 57 -4.52 5.41 -6.00
CA GLY A 57 -5.93 5.69 -5.67
C GLY A 57 -6.89 5.41 -6.83
N SER A 58 -7.99 4.71 -6.54
CA SER A 58 -8.97 4.28 -7.53
C SER A 58 -9.74 5.44 -8.18
N LEU A 59 -10.13 6.45 -7.39
CA LEU A 59 -10.84 7.62 -7.89
C LEU A 59 -9.86 8.62 -8.49
N SER A 60 -8.69 8.79 -7.86
CA SER A 60 -7.59 9.62 -8.33
C SER A 60 -7.17 9.20 -9.74
N LYS A 61 -7.09 7.89 -10.02
CA LYS A 61 -6.83 7.36 -11.36
C LYS A 61 -7.87 7.84 -12.39
N GLN A 62 -9.15 7.88 -12.03
CA GLN A 62 -10.21 8.34 -12.93
C GLN A 62 -10.12 9.85 -13.16
N VAL A 63 -9.88 10.64 -12.11
CA VAL A 63 -9.72 12.09 -12.19
C VAL A 63 -8.49 12.46 -13.03
N ILE A 64 -7.36 11.80 -12.79
CA ILE A 64 -6.13 11.98 -13.59
C ILE A 64 -6.42 11.74 -15.07
N ASN A 65 -7.14 10.67 -15.41
CA ASN A 65 -7.47 10.36 -16.80
C ASN A 65 -8.45 11.38 -17.40
N LYS A 66 -9.50 11.78 -16.66
CA LYS A 66 -10.54 12.69 -17.16
C LYS A 66 -9.98 14.06 -17.54
N PHE A 67 -9.06 14.58 -16.73
CA PHE A 67 -8.47 15.91 -16.91
C PHE A 67 -7.09 15.89 -17.58
N ASP A 68 -6.66 14.73 -18.09
CA ASP A 68 -5.36 14.53 -18.72
C ASP A 68 -4.19 15.07 -17.88
N LEU A 69 -4.23 14.79 -16.57
CA LEU A 69 -3.25 15.31 -15.61
C LEU A 69 -1.87 14.67 -15.77
N ARG A 70 -1.63 13.82 -16.76
CA ARG A 70 -0.32 13.19 -17.00
C ARG A 70 0.29 13.53 -18.34
N LYS A 71 -0.27 14.51 -19.06
CA LYS A 71 0.22 14.92 -20.37
C LYS A 71 1.71 15.25 -20.42
N ASP A 72 2.23 15.83 -19.33
CA ASP A 72 3.59 16.37 -19.25
C ASP A 72 4.47 15.58 -18.25
N SER A 73 4.09 14.34 -17.91
CA SER A 73 4.82 13.48 -16.95
C SER A 73 5.00 12.05 -17.44
N GLN A 74 5.99 11.35 -16.88
CA GLN A 74 6.19 9.93 -17.14
C GLN A 74 5.15 9.09 -16.39
N HIS A 75 4.96 7.83 -16.80
CA HIS A 75 4.13 6.91 -16.03
C HIS A 75 4.73 6.72 -14.63
N GLN A 76 3.86 6.52 -13.65
CA GLN A 76 4.29 6.15 -12.30
C GLN A 76 4.82 4.71 -12.27
N THR A 77 5.89 4.48 -11.53
CA THR A 77 6.38 3.15 -11.15
C THR A 77 6.13 2.91 -9.67
N TYR A 78 6.06 1.63 -9.29
CA TYR A 78 5.59 1.24 -7.98
C TYR A 78 6.40 0.07 -7.44
N GLY A 79 6.57 0.03 -6.13
CA GLY A 79 7.01 -1.17 -5.41
C GLY A 79 5.87 -1.76 -4.57
N LEU A 80 5.99 -3.03 -4.21
CA LEU A 80 5.15 -3.68 -3.20
C LEU A 80 5.94 -3.83 -1.91
N GLY A 81 5.50 -3.16 -0.85
CA GLY A 81 6.01 -3.35 0.50
C GLY A 81 5.20 -4.41 1.23
N ILE A 82 5.89 -5.37 1.81
CA ILE A 82 5.33 -6.37 2.73
C ILE A 82 5.95 -6.14 4.10
N LYS A 83 5.14 -6.20 5.15
CA LYS A 83 5.54 -5.90 6.52
C LYS A 83 4.92 -6.89 7.50
N GLU A 84 5.72 -7.31 8.47
CA GLU A 84 5.26 -7.94 9.70
C GLU A 84 5.67 -7.09 10.91
N VAL A 85 4.88 -7.16 11.97
CA VAL A 85 5.23 -6.61 13.28
C VAL A 85 5.44 -7.76 14.24
N TRP A 86 6.59 -7.78 14.90
CA TRP A 86 7.04 -8.84 15.79
C TRP A 86 7.24 -8.31 17.20
N GLU A 87 6.81 -9.08 18.19
CA GLU A 87 7.26 -8.96 19.57
C GLU A 87 8.47 -9.88 19.73
N VAL A 88 9.62 -9.33 20.13
CA VAL A 88 10.88 -10.08 20.23
C VAL A 88 11.35 -10.18 21.69
N ASP A 89 12.32 -11.07 21.92
CA ASP A 89 13.00 -11.16 23.21
C ASP A 89 13.66 -9.82 23.55
N PRO A 90 13.44 -9.25 24.75
CA PRO A 90 14.09 -8.02 25.19
C PRO A 90 15.62 -8.03 25.07
N GLU A 91 16.28 -9.18 25.22
CA GLU A 91 17.74 -9.29 25.07
C GLU A 91 18.21 -9.12 23.61
N LYS A 92 17.32 -9.34 22.65
CA LYS A 92 17.55 -9.20 21.20
C LYS A 92 17.08 -7.85 20.66
N PHE A 93 16.50 -7.02 21.51
CA PHE A 93 15.94 -5.72 21.15
C PHE A 93 16.93 -4.59 21.39
N ASP A 94 17.27 -3.83 20.34
CA ASP A 94 18.08 -2.62 20.43
C ASP A 94 17.22 -1.37 20.16
N LYS A 95 16.96 -0.58 21.20
CA LYS A 95 15.99 0.52 21.14
C LYS A 95 16.42 1.60 20.15
N GLY A 96 15.58 1.82 19.13
CA GLY A 96 15.82 2.84 18.11
C GLY A 96 16.74 2.38 16.97
N LEU A 97 17.17 1.12 16.97
CA LEU A 97 17.94 0.55 15.87
C LEU A 97 17.11 0.55 14.58
N ILE A 98 17.76 1.01 13.51
CA ILE A 98 17.24 1.06 12.14
C ILE A 98 18.21 0.31 11.24
N VAL A 99 17.72 -0.73 10.56
CA VAL A 99 18.50 -1.52 9.61
C VAL A 99 17.84 -1.49 8.25
N HIS A 100 18.63 -1.25 7.21
CA HIS A 100 18.24 -1.43 5.82
C HIS A 100 19.23 -2.35 5.12
N THR A 101 18.75 -3.25 4.28
CA THR A 101 19.62 -4.12 3.48
C THR A 101 19.17 -4.19 2.03
N MET A 102 20.12 -4.48 1.15
CA MET A 102 19.90 -4.80 -0.27
C MET A 102 20.61 -6.12 -0.60
N GLY A 103 20.20 -6.77 -1.69
CA GLY A 103 20.74 -8.06 -2.12
C GLY A 103 19.86 -9.22 -1.68
N TYR A 104 20.48 -10.30 -1.18
CA TYR A 104 19.76 -11.54 -0.83
C TYR A 104 18.51 -11.24 0.04
N PRO A 105 17.34 -11.81 -0.28
CA PRO A 105 17.12 -12.91 -1.22
C PRO A 105 16.81 -12.48 -2.67
N LEU A 106 16.77 -11.17 -2.94
CA LEU A 106 16.45 -10.67 -4.27
C LEU A 106 17.62 -10.91 -5.24
N PRO A 107 17.32 -11.37 -6.47
CA PRO A 107 18.28 -11.37 -7.57
C PRO A 107 18.81 -9.97 -7.88
N LYS A 108 20.00 -9.88 -8.50
CA LYS A 108 20.67 -8.61 -8.81
C LYS A 108 19.86 -7.72 -9.78
N ASP A 109 19.03 -8.33 -10.62
CA ASP A 109 18.17 -7.69 -11.61
C ASP A 109 16.78 -7.32 -11.07
N VAL A 110 16.53 -7.49 -9.77
CA VAL A 110 15.27 -7.11 -9.12
C VAL A 110 15.55 -6.00 -8.11
N TYR A 111 14.97 -4.82 -8.35
CA TYR A 111 15.06 -3.71 -7.40
C TYR A 111 14.24 -4.00 -6.14
N GLY A 112 14.83 -3.73 -4.99
CA GLY A 112 14.18 -3.91 -3.70
C GLY A 112 15.16 -3.92 -2.55
N GLY A 113 14.62 -4.04 -1.34
CA GLY A 113 15.41 -4.00 -0.12
C GLY A 113 14.54 -4.23 1.11
N SER A 114 15.21 -4.60 2.20
CA SER A 114 14.53 -4.81 3.48
C SER A 114 14.68 -3.62 4.40
N PHE A 115 13.78 -3.56 5.38
CA PHE A 115 13.87 -2.65 6.50
C PHE A 115 13.54 -3.38 7.80
N MET A 116 14.25 -3.10 8.88
CA MET A 116 13.98 -3.60 10.23
C MET A 116 14.13 -2.45 11.23
N TYR A 117 13.06 -2.11 11.93
CA TYR A 117 13.05 -1.02 12.90
C TYR A 117 12.64 -1.52 14.26
N HIS A 118 13.43 -1.19 15.28
CA HIS A 118 13.15 -1.49 16.67
C HIS A 118 12.43 -0.29 17.31
N PHE A 119 11.22 -0.52 17.83
CA PHE A 119 10.36 0.53 18.37
C PHE A 119 9.53 0.04 19.57
N GLY A 120 8.90 0.99 20.27
CA GLY A 120 8.06 0.69 21.43
C GLY A 120 8.77 -0.11 22.52
N ASP A 121 8.02 -0.99 23.16
CA ASP A 121 8.54 -1.98 24.11
C ASP A 121 8.74 -3.30 23.35
N ASN A 122 10.00 -3.65 23.06
CA ASN A 122 10.42 -4.90 22.42
C ASN A 122 9.69 -5.27 21.10
N MET A 123 9.27 -4.27 20.31
CA MET A 123 8.63 -4.48 19.01
C MET A 123 9.60 -4.25 17.86
N VAL A 124 9.53 -5.11 16.84
CA VAL A 124 10.29 -5.00 15.60
C VAL A 124 9.34 -4.93 14.42
N SER A 125 9.51 -3.91 13.59
CA SER A 125 8.82 -3.77 12.30
C SER A 125 9.79 -4.23 11.22
N LEU A 126 9.55 -5.40 10.64
CA LEU A 126 10.37 -5.97 9.57
C LEU A 126 9.58 -6.01 8.27
N GLY A 127 10.20 -5.65 7.16
CA GLY A 127 9.58 -5.75 5.85
C GLY A 127 10.56 -5.87 4.71
N LEU A 128 10.01 -6.18 3.53
CA LEU A 128 10.71 -6.23 2.26
C LEU A 128 9.90 -5.44 1.23
N VAL A 129 10.58 -4.57 0.49
CA VAL A 129 10.06 -3.92 -0.70
C VAL A 129 10.63 -4.60 -1.93
N VAL A 130 9.77 -4.87 -2.91
CA VAL A 130 10.15 -5.36 -4.24
C VAL A 130 9.50 -4.46 -5.28
N SER A 131 10.27 -3.93 -6.23
CA SER A 131 9.70 -3.15 -7.34
C SER A 131 8.73 -3.99 -8.16
N LEU A 132 7.64 -3.41 -8.65
CA LEU A 132 6.69 -4.08 -9.55
C LEU A 132 7.15 -4.07 -11.02
N ASP A 133 8.39 -3.68 -11.31
CA ASP A 133 9.03 -3.79 -12.62
C ASP A 133 9.84 -5.09 -12.82
N TYR A 134 9.78 -6.03 -11.86
CA TYR A 134 10.45 -7.33 -11.98
C TYR A 134 9.96 -8.10 -13.21
N GLN A 135 10.88 -8.81 -13.87
CA GLN A 135 10.58 -9.51 -15.13
C GLN A 135 10.17 -10.97 -14.94
N ASN A 136 10.63 -11.61 -13.86
CA ASN A 136 10.37 -13.03 -13.63
C ASN A 136 8.93 -13.26 -13.14
N PRO A 137 8.04 -13.93 -13.90
CA PRO A 137 6.65 -14.13 -13.52
C PRO A 137 6.47 -15.11 -12.35
N TRP A 138 7.51 -15.86 -11.99
CA TRP A 138 7.51 -16.78 -10.85
C TRP A 138 7.96 -16.13 -9.54
N LEU A 139 8.45 -14.89 -9.58
CA LEU A 139 8.88 -14.19 -8.38
C LEU A 139 7.65 -13.88 -7.51
N SER A 140 7.74 -14.27 -6.24
CA SER A 140 6.73 -13.95 -5.25
C SER A 140 7.33 -13.05 -4.17
N PRO A 141 6.99 -11.74 -4.13
CA PRO A 141 7.52 -10.83 -3.12
C PRO A 141 7.29 -11.34 -1.68
N TYR A 142 6.16 -12.02 -1.46
CA TYR A 142 5.86 -12.65 -0.18
C TYR A 142 6.83 -13.78 0.16
N GLN A 143 7.11 -14.69 -0.78
CA GLN A 143 8.05 -15.78 -0.51
C GLN A 143 9.47 -15.26 -0.34
N GLU A 144 9.88 -14.25 -1.10
CA GLU A 144 11.17 -13.58 -0.90
C GLU A 144 11.25 -12.96 0.51
N PHE A 145 10.18 -12.33 0.98
CA PHE A 145 10.12 -11.83 2.36
C PHE A 145 10.23 -12.96 3.40
N GLN A 146 9.58 -14.11 3.19
CA GLN A 146 9.73 -15.25 4.10
C GLN A 146 11.17 -15.79 4.09
N LYS A 147 11.83 -15.89 2.92
CA LYS A 147 13.25 -16.29 2.81
C LYS A 147 14.19 -15.31 3.52
N LEU A 148 13.95 -14.00 3.39
CA LEU A 148 14.74 -12.96 4.04
C LEU A 148 14.87 -13.20 5.54
N LYS A 149 13.77 -13.56 6.22
CA LYS A 149 13.75 -13.80 7.68
C LYS A 149 14.71 -14.89 8.15
N HIS A 150 15.11 -15.82 7.28
CA HIS A 150 16.07 -16.87 7.60
C HIS A 150 17.54 -16.41 7.53
N HIS A 151 17.83 -15.25 6.93
CA HIS A 151 19.17 -14.69 6.91
C HIS A 151 19.62 -14.36 8.34
N PRO A 152 20.89 -14.64 8.74
CA PRO A 152 21.35 -14.53 10.13
C PRO A 152 21.07 -13.18 10.80
N THR A 153 21.17 -12.07 10.04
CA THR A 153 20.86 -10.72 10.52
C THR A 153 19.44 -10.59 11.07
N PHE A 154 18.43 -11.18 10.41
CA PHE A 154 17.04 -11.08 10.84
C PHE A 154 16.68 -12.24 11.77
N ARG A 155 17.15 -13.45 11.44
CA ARG A 155 16.88 -14.64 12.26
C ARG A 155 17.33 -14.46 13.70
N SER A 156 18.51 -13.87 13.92
CA SER A 156 19.05 -13.64 15.27
C SER A 156 18.12 -12.78 16.13
N VAL A 157 17.42 -11.82 15.53
CA VAL A 157 16.45 -10.94 16.19
C VAL A 157 15.09 -11.62 16.38
N LEU A 158 14.61 -12.36 15.38
CA LEU A 158 13.25 -12.93 15.37
C LEU A 158 13.11 -14.28 16.10
N GLU A 159 14.21 -15.02 16.30
CA GLU A 159 14.16 -16.36 16.88
C GLU A 159 13.63 -16.32 18.32
N GLY A 160 12.56 -17.10 18.58
CA GLY A 160 11.81 -17.07 19.84
C GLY A 160 10.76 -15.94 19.93
N GLY A 161 10.76 -15.01 18.98
CA GLY A 161 9.77 -13.94 18.88
C GLY A 161 8.42 -14.41 18.34
N LYS A 162 7.43 -13.53 18.43
CA LYS A 162 6.05 -13.76 18.01
C LYS A 162 5.63 -12.73 16.97
N CYS A 163 5.16 -13.19 15.81
CA CYS A 163 4.53 -12.32 14.82
C CYS A 163 3.13 -11.91 15.30
N ILE A 164 2.88 -10.60 15.38
CA ILE A 164 1.64 -10.01 15.89
C ILE A 164 0.72 -9.58 14.75
N SER A 165 1.29 -9.09 13.65
CA SER A 165 0.49 -8.65 12.50
C SER A 165 1.27 -8.73 11.20
N TYR A 166 0.53 -8.80 10.10
CA TYR A 166 1.02 -8.81 8.73
C TYR A 166 0.23 -7.78 7.92
N GLY A 167 0.90 -7.10 6.98
CA GLY A 167 0.27 -6.22 6.02
C GLY A 167 1.12 -6.04 4.77
N ALA A 168 0.49 -5.56 3.70
CA ALA A 168 1.17 -5.19 2.47
C ALA A 168 0.53 -3.95 1.87
N ARG A 169 1.34 -3.12 1.20
CA ARG A 169 0.85 -1.95 0.46
C ARG A 169 1.80 -1.64 -0.68
N ALA A 170 1.24 -1.23 -1.83
CA ALA A 170 2.04 -0.63 -2.88
C ALA A 170 2.55 0.75 -2.45
N LEU A 171 3.72 1.13 -2.93
CA LEU A 171 4.32 2.46 -2.77
C LEU A 171 4.73 3.01 -4.13
N VAL A 172 4.82 4.34 -4.22
CA VAL A 172 5.31 5.02 -5.42
C VAL A 172 6.83 5.06 -5.39
N GLU A 173 7.46 4.87 -6.55
CA GLU A 173 8.92 4.94 -6.69
C GLU A 173 9.38 5.62 -7.99
N GLY A 174 8.46 6.08 -8.84
CA GLY A 174 8.79 6.85 -10.05
C GLY A 174 9.25 8.28 -9.75
N GLY A 175 8.93 8.78 -8.55
CA GLY A 175 9.48 10.01 -8.02
C GLY A 175 9.11 11.24 -8.86
N PHE A 176 10.08 12.13 -9.03
CA PHE A 176 9.91 13.45 -9.64
C PHE A 176 9.34 13.38 -11.07
N GLN A 177 9.81 12.42 -11.87
CA GLN A 177 9.42 12.27 -13.27
C GLN A 177 7.95 11.85 -13.43
N SER A 178 7.36 11.26 -12.39
CA SER A 178 6.00 10.70 -12.42
C SER A 178 4.98 11.54 -11.65
N ILE A 179 5.34 12.76 -11.24
CA ILE A 179 4.40 13.70 -10.65
C ILE A 179 3.46 14.16 -11.78
N PRO A 180 2.14 13.91 -11.69
CA PRO A 180 1.16 14.36 -12.67
C PRO A 180 1.13 15.89 -12.76
#